data_AF-A0A932PQJ4-F1
#
_entry.id   AF-A0A932PQJ4-F1
#
_cell.length_a   1.000
_cell.length_b   1.000
_cell.length_c   1.000
_cell.angle_alpha   90.00
_cell.angle_beta   90.00
_cell.angle_gamma   90.00
#
_symmetry.space_group_name_H-M   'P 1'
#
loop_
_entity.id
_entity.type
_entity.pdbx_description
1 polymer ?
#
loop_
_entity_poly.entity_id
_entity_poly.type
_entity_poly.pdbx_seq_one_letter_code
_entity_poly.pdbx_strand_id
1 'polypeptide(L)'
;MSPAKPKSGPKPGPKVGDLQLRLRAAYPDARCALDHQDPFQLVVATILSAQCTDARVNLTTPALFARFPDAASLAQAPLAELEGLIKSTGFFRNKARNLIGLGQALMARHGGVVPSELAALTALPGVGQKTANVVLSNAFGVPALPVDTHIFRVARRLGLSKASTPEKVEADLCRLFPRESWIDLHHQLIHHGRRVCDARRPDCAVCPLLDLCPTGLGEAKDPHLGVKRAAAVPQLPAKVFSTQAPPEAGPLRIVSLVPSVTELLVQWGLGARLVGRTRYCIEPRWIRNSVPMVGGTKDPDLDRIRDLAPDLVILERDENPKAVAEALTTLGLPWMALEIRTVKDCIAGLRQLGGRLGVPELAEARAAQLEDRLQGRRRKGPRALAMIWKDPWMSSGPDTYVGDLLRQGGLTPIGPDRYPVLSEEDLEGLAPQVILLPTEPYRFNRRHQAELQKRFPRALIHLVDGQALTWYLSRTEAGLDLVQDLRA
;
A
#
# COMPACT_ATOMS: atom_id res chain seq x y z
N MET A 1 10.83 -49.81 -2.55
CA MET A 1 10.31 -49.30 -1.26
C MET A 1 9.63 -47.97 -1.54
N SER A 2 8.30 -47.89 -1.39
CA SER A 2 7.55 -46.65 -1.61
C SER A 2 7.98 -45.56 -0.62
N PRO A 3 8.10 -44.29 -1.04
CA PRO A 3 8.46 -43.21 -0.13
C PRO A 3 7.31 -43.01 0.87
N ALA A 4 7.65 -43.02 2.16
CA ALA A 4 6.70 -42.76 3.23
C ALA A 4 6.10 -41.36 3.07
N LYS A 5 4.76 -41.26 3.10
CA LYS A 5 4.05 -39.97 3.11
C LYS A 5 4.54 -39.12 4.30
N PRO A 6 4.83 -37.82 4.12
CA PRO A 6 5.20 -36.95 5.23
C PRO A 6 4.03 -36.87 6.22
N LYS A 7 4.33 -37.10 7.51
CA LYS A 7 3.35 -37.01 8.60
C LYS A 7 2.85 -35.55 8.68
N SER A 8 1.57 -35.33 8.43
CA SER A 8 0.92 -34.01 8.55
C SER A 8 1.05 -33.50 9.98
N GLY A 9 1.53 -32.25 10.14
CA GLY A 9 1.64 -31.60 11.44
C GLY A 9 0.29 -31.36 12.12
N PRO A 10 0.28 -30.85 13.37
CA PRO A 10 -0.95 -30.56 14.09
C PRO A 10 -1.82 -29.58 13.29
N LYS A 11 -3.12 -29.89 13.14
CA LYS A 11 -4.08 -28.99 12.48
C LYS A 11 -4.24 -27.73 13.34
N PRO A 12 -4.07 -26.52 12.77
CA PRO A 12 -4.24 -25.28 13.53
C PRO A 12 -5.68 -25.15 14.05
N GLY A 13 -5.86 -24.60 15.25
CA GLY A 13 -7.18 -24.27 15.79
C GLY A 13 -7.93 -23.27 14.90
N PRO A 14 -9.26 -23.15 15.00
CA PRO A 14 -10.11 -22.43 14.03
C PRO A 14 -9.68 -20.97 13.79
N LYS A 15 -9.22 -20.25 14.83
CA LYS A 15 -8.71 -18.87 14.69
C LYS A 15 -7.37 -18.78 13.94
N VAL A 16 -6.49 -19.77 14.10
CA VAL A 16 -5.15 -19.78 13.46
C VAL A 16 -5.27 -20.19 11.99
N GLY A 17 -6.18 -21.11 11.68
CA GLY A 17 -6.50 -21.50 10.30
C GLY A 17 -7.08 -20.33 9.50
N ASP A 18 -8.04 -19.59 10.07
CA ASP A 18 -8.62 -18.39 9.42
C ASP A 18 -7.56 -17.30 9.20
N LEU A 19 -6.73 -17.04 10.20
CA LEU A 19 -5.63 -16.07 10.07
C LEU A 19 -4.66 -16.44 8.93
N GLN A 20 -4.29 -17.72 8.83
CA GLN A 20 -3.43 -18.19 7.75
C GLN A 20 -4.09 -18.06 6.37
N LEU A 21 -5.37 -18.37 6.26
CA LEU A 21 -6.13 -18.20 5.02
C LEU A 21 -6.15 -16.74 4.57
N ARG A 22 -6.43 -15.81 5.49
CA ARG A 22 -6.46 -14.38 5.20
C ARG A 22 -5.09 -13.80 4.86
N LEU A 23 -4.02 -14.28 5.52
CA LEU A 23 -2.66 -13.90 5.16
C LEU A 23 -2.28 -14.37 3.75
N ARG A 24 -2.65 -15.61 3.36
CA ARG A 24 -2.45 -16.13 2.00
C ARG A 24 -3.22 -15.31 0.97
N ALA A 25 -4.48 -14.99 1.25
CA ALA A 25 -5.31 -14.18 0.35
C ALA A 25 -4.80 -12.74 0.22
N ALA A 26 -4.33 -12.14 1.31
CA ALA A 26 -3.82 -10.77 1.32
C ALA A 26 -2.42 -10.65 0.68
N TYR A 27 -1.61 -11.71 0.74
CA TYR A 27 -0.23 -11.71 0.26
C TYR A 27 0.11 -13.01 -0.50
N PRO A 28 -0.55 -13.28 -1.65
CA PRO A 28 -0.32 -14.50 -2.43
C PRO A 28 1.10 -14.55 -3.01
N ASP A 29 1.69 -13.40 -3.31
CA ASP A 29 3.04 -13.28 -3.87
C ASP A 29 4.13 -13.00 -2.81
N ALA A 30 3.85 -13.25 -1.53
CA ALA A 30 4.82 -13.01 -0.47
C ALA A 30 6.04 -13.94 -0.63
N ARG A 31 7.19 -13.35 -1.00
CA ARG A 31 8.45 -14.06 -1.22
C ARG A 31 9.63 -13.25 -0.69
N CYS A 32 10.84 -13.79 -0.81
CA CYS A 32 12.05 -13.04 -0.49
C CYS A 32 12.09 -11.73 -1.30
N ALA A 33 12.36 -10.62 -0.63
CA ALA A 33 12.47 -9.31 -1.27
C ALA A 33 13.87 -9.05 -1.86
N LEU A 34 14.85 -9.92 -1.58
CA LEU A 34 16.20 -9.83 -2.14
C LEU A 34 16.24 -10.54 -3.49
N ASP A 35 16.66 -9.83 -4.53
CA ASP A 35 16.78 -10.40 -5.87
C ASP A 35 18.00 -11.31 -5.96
N HIS A 36 17.80 -12.56 -6.38
CA HIS A 36 18.84 -13.59 -6.48
C HIS A 36 18.43 -14.67 -7.49
N GLN A 37 19.43 -15.32 -8.12
CA GLN A 37 19.22 -16.42 -9.07
C GLN A 37 19.59 -17.80 -8.49
N ASP A 38 20.41 -17.82 -7.44
CA ASP A 38 20.96 -19.05 -6.87
C ASP A 38 21.28 -18.87 -5.36
N PRO A 39 21.65 -19.95 -4.64
CA PRO A 39 21.98 -19.88 -3.22
C PRO A 39 23.18 -18.98 -2.89
N PHE A 40 24.15 -18.85 -3.80
CA PHE A 40 25.34 -18.01 -3.63
C PHE A 40 24.97 -16.53 -3.63
N GLN A 41 24.20 -16.10 -4.63
CA GLN A 41 23.66 -14.75 -4.69
C GLN A 41 22.80 -14.43 -3.46
N LEU A 42 21.97 -15.39 -3.00
CA LEU A 42 21.13 -15.16 -1.82
C LEU A 42 21.95 -14.96 -0.54
N VAL A 43 22.97 -15.78 -0.28
CA VAL A 43 23.78 -15.62 0.94
C VAL A 43 24.55 -14.30 0.93
N VAL A 44 25.09 -13.90 -0.23
CA VAL A 44 25.76 -12.59 -0.40
C VAL A 44 24.78 -11.44 -0.17
N ALA A 45 23.61 -11.46 -0.82
CA ALA A 45 22.58 -10.45 -0.66
C ALA A 45 22.08 -10.34 0.79
N THR A 46 21.94 -11.47 1.48
CA THR A 46 21.50 -11.50 2.88
C THR A 46 22.56 -10.95 3.85
N ILE A 47 23.85 -11.13 3.57
CA ILE A 47 24.92 -10.46 4.34
C ILE A 47 24.87 -8.94 4.11
N LEU A 48 24.63 -8.51 2.87
CA LEU A 48 24.51 -7.09 2.52
C LEU A 48 23.27 -6.43 3.16
N SER A 49 22.18 -7.17 3.35
CA SER A 49 20.94 -6.65 3.93
C SER A 49 21.03 -6.34 5.43
N ALA A 50 22.08 -6.81 6.12
CA ALA A 50 22.32 -6.46 7.51
C ALA A 50 22.40 -4.93 7.68
N GLN A 51 21.42 -4.36 8.39
CA GLN A 51 21.24 -2.90 8.57
C GLN A 51 21.20 -2.11 7.25
N CYS A 52 20.65 -2.72 6.20
CA CYS A 52 20.41 -2.11 4.90
C CYS A 52 18.98 -2.42 4.43
N THR A 53 18.44 -1.63 3.52
CA THR A 53 17.12 -1.93 2.94
C THR A 53 17.27 -2.88 1.76
N ASP A 54 16.32 -3.80 1.61
CA ASP A 54 16.30 -4.75 0.48
C ASP A 54 16.41 -4.02 -0.87
N ALA A 55 15.69 -2.90 -1.02
CA ALA A 55 15.77 -2.05 -2.22
C ALA A 55 17.18 -1.53 -2.52
N ARG A 56 17.95 -1.15 -1.49
CA ARG A 56 19.33 -0.70 -1.68
C ARG A 56 20.25 -1.86 -2.05
N VAL A 57 20.04 -3.04 -1.45
CA VAL A 57 20.77 -4.26 -1.79
C VAL A 57 20.52 -4.62 -3.25
N ASN A 58 19.26 -4.66 -3.69
CA ASN A 58 18.88 -5.02 -5.07
C ASN A 58 19.39 -4.01 -6.12
N LEU A 59 19.61 -2.75 -5.75
CA LEU A 59 20.29 -1.78 -6.62
C LEU A 59 21.80 -2.01 -6.71
N THR A 60 22.39 -2.72 -5.75
CA THR A 60 23.84 -2.92 -5.63
C THR A 60 24.28 -4.27 -6.19
N THR A 61 23.49 -5.32 -5.95
CA THR A 61 23.82 -6.71 -6.31
C THR A 61 24.02 -6.98 -7.80
N PRO A 62 23.34 -6.31 -8.77
CA PRO A 62 23.57 -6.59 -10.19
C PRO A 62 25.01 -6.33 -10.64
N ALA A 63 25.59 -5.19 -10.25
CA ALA A 63 26.99 -4.88 -10.58
C ALA A 63 27.97 -5.78 -9.82
N LEU A 64 27.65 -6.13 -8.57
CA LEU A 64 28.46 -7.05 -7.78
C LEU A 64 28.49 -8.45 -8.40
N PHE A 65 27.35 -9.02 -8.78
CA PHE A 65 27.27 -10.36 -9.35
C PHE A 65 27.79 -10.42 -10.79
N ALA A 66 27.70 -9.34 -11.56
CA ALA A 66 28.38 -9.25 -12.85
C ALA A 66 29.91 -9.33 -12.69
N ARG A 67 30.45 -8.75 -11.62
CA ARG A 67 31.90 -8.71 -11.37
C ARG A 67 32.43 -9.95 -10.63
N PHE A 68 31.65 -10.48 -9.70
CA PHE A 68 31.95 -11.62 -8.84
C PHE A 68 30.77 -12.61 -8.86
N PRO A 69 30.61 -13.37 -9.96
CA PRO A 69 29.45 -14.24 -10.16
C PRO A 69 29.45 -15.49 -9.27
N ASP A 70 30.58 -15.85 -8.66
CA ASP A 70 30.75 -17.10 -7.91
C ASP A 70 31.66 -16.96 -6.69
N ALA A 71 31.74 -18.02 -5.87
CA ALA A 71 32.56 -18.04 -4.67
C ALA A 71 34.07 -17.88 -4.97
N ALA A 72 34.54 -18.40 -6.11
CA ALA A 72 35.95 -18.35 -6.49
C ALA A 72 36.40 -16.92 -6.82
N SER A 73 35.63 -16.21 -7.64
CA SER A 73 35.87 -14.81 -7.99
C SER A 73 35.73 -13.89 -6.77
N LEU A 74 34.75 -14.13 -5.88
CA LEU A 74 34.59 -13.37 -4.65
C LEU A 74 35.73 -13.61 -3.65
N ALA A 75 36.27 -14.84 -3.56
CA ALA A 75 37.39 -15.19 -2.69
C ALA A 75 38.68 -14.43 -3.04
N GLN A 76 38.84 -14.05 -4.31
CA GLN A 76 39.99 -13.34 -4.86
C GLN A 76 39.71 -11.85 -5.10
N ALA A 77 38.54 -11.35 -4.69
CA ALA A 77 38.14 -9.97 -4.96
C ALA A 77 39.12 -8.97 -4.33
N PRO A 78 39.64 -7.98 -5.08
CA PRO A 78 40.41 -6.89 -4.50
C PRO A 78 39.56 -6.13 -3.48
N LEU A 79 40.04 -6.02 -2.23
CA LEU A 79 39.27 -5.44 -1.15
C LEU A 79 38.73 -4.04 -1.48
N ALA A 80 39.58 -3.17 -2.04
CA ALA A 80 39.20 -1.80 -2.41
C ALA A 80 38.12 -1.75 -3.51
N GLU A 81 38.17 -2.68 -4.48
CA GLU A 81 37.18 -2.79 -5.55
C GLU A 81 35.81 -3.21 -4.98
N LEU A 82 35.81 -4.27 -4.16
CA LEU A 82 34.59 -4.75 -3.52
C LEU A 82 33.98 -3.69 -2.60
N GLU A 83 34.80 -3.02 -1.78
CA GLU A 83 34.37 -1.91 -0.93
C GLU A 83 33.70 -0.79 -1.74
N GLY A 84 34.24 -0.46 -2.92
CA GLY A 84 33.67 0.52 -3.85
C GLY A 84 32.27 0.12 -4.31
N LEU A 85 32.09 -1.13 -4.75
CA LEU A 85 30.80 -1.66 -5.22
C LEU A 85 29.73 -1.65 -4.13
N ILE A 86 30.09 -2.04 -2.90
CA ILE A 86 29.10 -2.21 -1.81
C ILE A 86 29.02 -1.02 -0.85
N LYS A 87 29.72 0.09 -1.13
CA LYS A 87 29.80 1.28 -0.26
C LYS A 87 28.42 1.79 0.17
N SER A 88 27.45 1.73 -0.75
CA SER A 88 26.08 2.21 -0.56
C SER A 88 25.24 1.36 0.43
N THR A 89 25.72 0.18 0.83
CA THR A 89 25.00 -0.75 1.71
C THR A 89 25.25 -0.51 3.21
N GLY A 90 26.13 0.43 3.57
CA GLY A 90 26.50 0.72 4.96
C GLY A 90 27.34 -0.39 5.61
N PHE A 91 28.20 -0.04 6.58
CA PHE A 91 29.17 -0.96 7.19
C PHE A 91 30.02 -1.75 6.18
N PHE A 92 30.24 -1.15 5.00
CA PHE A 92 30.75 -1.83 3.82
C PHE A 92 32.14 -2.45 4.01
N ARG A 93 33.02 -1.86 4.84
CA ARG A 93 34.35 -2.43 5.14
C ARG A 93 34.28 -3.79 5.82
N ASN A 94 33.38 -3.92 6.79
CA ASN A 94 33.17 -5.20 7.50
C ASN A 94 32.47 -6.20 6.59
N LYS A 95 31.48 -5.74 5.82
CA LYS A 95 30.78 -6.57 4.84
C LYS A 95 31.73 -7.10 3.76
N ALA A 96 32.62 -6.27 3.22
CA ALA A 96 33.59 -6.66 2.19
C ALA A 96 34.53 -7.75 2.71
N ARG A 97 35.09 -7.57 3.92
CA ARG A 97 35.92 -8.60 4.57
C ARG A 97 35.15 -9.91 4.80
N ASN A 98 33.90 -9.83 5.24
CA ASN A 98 33.05 -11.01 5.42
C ASN A 98 32.73 -11.70 4.08
N LEU A 99 32.46 -10.95 3.01
CA LEU A 99 32.16 -11.51 1.69
C LEU A 99 33.38 -12.21 1.07
N ILE A 100 34.57 -11.61 1.18
CA ILE A 100 35.81 -12.27 0.75
C ILE A 100 36.04 -13.55 1.58
N GLY A 101 35.90 -13.45 2.91
CA GLY A 101 36.04 -14.60 3.80
C GLY A 101 34.99 -15.69 3.54
N LEU A 102 33.77 -15.32 3.16
CA LEU A 102 32.72 -16.24 2.72
C LEU A 102 33.19 -17.00 1.47
N GLY A 103 33.63 -16.30 0.42
CA GLY A 103 34.15 -16.93 -0.79
C GLY A 103 35.28 -17.91 -0.49
N GLN A 104 36.25 -17.49 0.33
CA GLN A 104 37.38 -18.33 0.75
C GLN A 104 36.94 -19.57 1.52
N ALA A 105 36.00 -19.43 2.47
CA ALA A 105 35.49 -20.53 3.26
C ALA A 105 34.68 -21.53 2.41
N LEU A 106 33.87 -21.03 1.47
CA LEU A 106 33.12 -21.86 0.52
C LEU A 106 34.08 -22.67 -0.37
N MET A 107 35.12 -22.04 -0.92
CA MET A 107 36.12 -22.72 -1.74
C MET A 107 36.88 -23.79 -0.93
N ALA A 108 37.33 -23.45 0.27
CA ALA A 108 38.17 -24.34 1.08
C ALA A 108 37.42 -25.53 1.69
N ARG A 109 36.16 -25.35 2.10
CA ARG A 109 35.41 -26.35 2.89
C ARG A 109 34.26 -27.00 2.14
N HIS A 110 33.77 -26.36 1.07
CA HIS A 110 32.53 -26.75 0.39
C HIS A 110 32.66 -26.77 -1.14
N GLY A 111 33.88 -26.71 -1.69
CA GLY A 111 34.11 -26.77 -3.13
C GLY A 111 33.46 -25.64 -3.92
N GLY A 112 33.27 -24.47 -3.29
CA GLY A 112 32.61 -23.31 -3.89
C GLY A 112 31.08 -23.33 -3.83
N VAL A 113 30.47 -24.38 -3.27
CA VAL A 113 29.00 -24.53 -3.20
C VAL A 113 28.49 -24.10 -1.82
N VAL A 114 27.36 -23.38 -1.79
CA VAL A 114 26.70 -23.01 -0.53
C VAL A 114 26.07 -24.27 0.10
N PRO A 115 26.41 -24.61 1.36
CA PRO A 115 25.86 -25.80 2.00
C PRO A 115 24.39 -25.63 2.39
N SER A 116 23.62 -26.71 2.37
CA SER A 116 22.22 -26.76 2.80
C SER A 116 22.03 -27.18 4.26
N GLU A 117 23.10 -27.14 5.06
CA GLU A 117 23.10 -27.53 6.48
C GLU A 117 23.30 -26.31 7.38
N LEU A 118 22.48 -26.19 8.43
CA LEU A 118 22.49 -25.02 9.31
C LEU A 118 23.86 -24.77 9.95
N ALA A 119 24.45 -25.81 10.55
CA ALA A 119 25.74 -25.70 11.24
C ALA A 119 26.85 -25.24 10.28
N ALA A 120 26.85 -25.76 9.05
CA ALA A 120 27.80 -25.38 8.02
C ALA A 120 27.63 -23.93 7.58
N LEU A 121 26.39 -23.47 7.35
CA LEU A 121 26.10 -22.08 7.01
C LEU A 121 26.54 -21.12 8.13
N THR A 122 26.22 -21.41 9.38
CA THR A 122 26.60 -20.54 10.51
C THR A 122 28.10 -20.47 10.78
N ALA A 123 28.88 -21.41 10.25
CA ALA A 123 30.33 -21.40 10.32
C ALA A 123 30.98 -20.51 9.23
N LEU A 124 30.19 -19.96 8.30
CA LEU A 124 30.67 -19.07 7.25
C LEU A 124 30.78 -17.63 7.75
N PRO A 125 31.83 -16.89 7.38
CA PRO A 125 31.98 -15.47 7.74
C PRO A 125 30.78 -14.62 7.32
N GLY A 126 30.27 -13.82 8.25
CA GLY A 126 29.11 -12.95 8.02
C GLY A 126 27.74 -13.64 8.09
N VAL A 127 27.69 -14.96 8.27
CA VAL A 127 26.43 -15.73 8.32
C VAL A 127 26.09 -16.10 9.77
N GLY A 128 25.17 -15.34 10.37
CA GLY A 128 24.57 -15.71 11.66
C GLY A 128 23.39 -16.67 11.49
N GLN A 129 22.86 -17.18 12.61
CA GLN A 129 21.71 -18.09 12.66
C GLN A 129 20.52 -17.62 11.80
N LYS A 130 20.16 -16.33 11.90
CA LYS A 130 19.08 -15.74 11.11
C LYS A 130 19.37 -15.76 9.61
N THR A 131 20.58 -15.36 9.22
CA THR A 131 21.03 -15.37 7.82
C THR A 131 20.97 -16.79 7.27
N ALA A 132 21.47 -17.77 8.03
CA ALA A 132 21.42 -19.18 7.64
C ALA A 132 19.98 -19.67 7.43
N ASN A 133 19.05 -19.37 8.35
CA ASN A 133 17.64 -19.74 8.21
C ASN A 133 16.97 -19.10 6.98
N VAL A 134 17.31 -17.84 6.64
CA VAL A 134 16.81 -17.19 5.42
C VAL A 134 17.29 -17.94 4.17
N VAL A 135 18.58 -18.30 4.13
CA VAL A 135 19.17 -19.04 3.00
C VAL A 135 18.55 -20.43 2.88
N LEU A 136 18.49 -21.20 3.97
CA LEU A 136 17.88 -22.53 4.01
C LEU A 136 16.43 -22.54 3.52
N SER A 137 15.65 -21.56 3.97
CA SER A 137 14.25 -21.41 3.58
C SER A 137 14.11 -21.07 2.10
N ASN A 138 14.81 -20.05 1.62
CA ASN A 138 14.52 -19.47 0.30
C ASN A 138 15.28 -20.13 -0.84
N ALA A 139 16.48 -20.66 -0.59
CA ALA A 139 17.28 -21.33 -1.60
C ALA A 139 17.10 -22.86 -1.61
N PHE A 140 16.81 -23.48 -0.45
CA PHE A 140 16.76 -24.93 -0.32
C PHE A 140 15.39 -25.47 0.09
N GLY A 141 14.38 -24.60 0.29
CA GLY A 141 13.03 -25.01 0.67
C GLY A 141 12.93 -25.67 2.05
N VAL A 142 13.94 -25.51 2.91
CA VAL A 142 13.95 -26.08 4.26
C VAL A 142 13.04 -25.23 5.14
N PRO A 143 11.96 -25.79 5.72
CA PRO A 143 11.02 -24.99 6.51
C PRO A 143 11.69 -24.32 7.70
N ALA A 144 11.68 -22.99 7.70
CA ALA A 144 12.16 -22.15 8.79
C ALA A 144 11.26 -20.92 8.93
N LEU A 145 11.13 -20.40 10.15
CA LEU A 145 10.31 -19.23 10.46
C LEU A 145 11.12 -18.20 11.27
N PRO A 146 12.25 -17.69 10.73
CA PRO A 146 13.09 -16.77 11.50
C PRO A 146 12.30 -15.50 11.85
N VAL A 147 12.29 -15.14 13.13
CA VAL A 147 11.53 -13.98 13.61
C VAL A 147 12.38 -12.72 13.53
N ASP A 148 11.95 -11.76 12.70
CA ASP A 148 12.53 -10.41 12.65
C ASP A 148 11.69 -9.40 13.44
N THR A 149 12.05 -8.11 13.36
CA THR A 149 11.32 -7.05 14.07
C THR A 149 9.89 -6.85 13.58
N HIS A 150 9.59 -7.20 12.33
CA HIS A 150 8.23 -7.17 11.78
C HIS A 150 7.41 -8.33 12.34
N ILE A 151 7.90 -9.56 12.19
CA ILE A 151 7.22 -10.77 12.68
C ILE A 151 7.04 -10.70 14.19
N PHE A 152 8.08 -10.31 14.94
CA PHE A 152 8.04 -10.17 16.39
C PHE A 152 6.90 -9.25 16.83
N ARG A 153 6.79 -8.08 16.20
CA ARG A 153 5.74 -7.10 16.50
C ARG A 153 4.35 -7.61 16.10
N VAL A 154 4.23 -8.11 14.87
CA VAL A 154 2.94 -8.57 14.30
C VAL A 154 2.39 -9.74 15.11
N ALA A 155 3.20 -10.76 15.39
CA ALA A 155 2.80 -11.94 16.16
C ALA A 155 2.26 -11.54 17.55
N ARG A 156 2.91 -10.58 18.21
CA ARG A 156 2.48 -10.10 19.52
C ARG A 156 1.21 -9.26 19.44
N ARG A 157 1.05 -8.39 18.44
CA ARG A 157 -0.17 -7.60 18.25
C ARG A 157 -1.40 -8.45 17.93
N LEU A 158 -1.21 -9.50 17.13
CA LEU A 158 -2.23 -10.51 16.80
C LEU A 158 -2.53 -11.44 17.98
N GLY A 159 -1.78 -11.37 19.08
CA GLY A 159 -1.96 -12.26 20.22
C GLY A 159 -1.48 -13.70 19.98
N LEU A 160 -0.68 -13.93 18.94
CA LEU A 160 -0.09 -15.25 18.62
C LEU A 160 1.03 -15.64 19.60
N SER A 161 1.67 -14.66 20.23
CA SER A 161 2.65 -14.90 21.29
C SER A 161 2.64 -13.76 22.31
N LYS A 162 2.89 -14.10 23.58
CA LYS A 162 3.14 -13.14 24.67
C LYS A 162 4.63 -12.99 24.99
N ALA A 163 5.49 -13.74 24.31
CA ALA A 163 6.91 -13.81 24.61
C ALA A 163 7.63 -12.48 24.31
N SER A 164 8.71 -12.25 25.05
CA SER A 164 9.53 -11.03 24.96
C SER A 164 10.79 -11.18 24.13
N THR A 165 11.11 -12.38 23.64
CA THR A 165 12.31 -12.64 22.83
C THR A 165 11.94 -13.29 21.49
N PRO A 166 12.68 -13.00 20.39
CA PRO A 166 12.41 -13.56 19.07
C PRO A 166 12.36 -15.09 19.04
N GLU A 167 13.24 -15.75 19.78
CA GLU A 167 13.38 -17.22 19.82
C GLU A 167 12.13 -17.87 20.42
N LYS A 168 11.56 -17.25 21.45
CA LYS A 168 10.33 -17.73 22.08
C LYS A 168 9.10 -17.45 21.20
N VAL A 169 9.08 -16.31 20.50
CA VAL A 169 8.03 -16.02 19.51
C VAL A 169 8.09 -17.02 18.35
N GLU A 170 9.30 -17.36 17.88
CA GLU A 170 9.50 -18.39 16.85
C GLU A 170 8.95 -19.73 17.30
N ALA A 171 9.31 -20.18 18.51
CA ALA A 171 8.80 -21.43 19.08
C ALA A 171 7.26 -21.46 19.21
N ASP A 172 6.64 -20.33 19.58
CA ASP A 172 5.18 -20.23 19.65
C ASP A 172 4.54 -20.33 18.26
N LEU A 173 5.05 -19.60 17.28
CA LEU A 173 4.53 -19.65 15.91
C LEU A 173 4.73 -21.05 15.28
N CYS A 174 5.89 -21.67 15.46
CA CYS A 174 6.17 -23.02 15.00
C CYS A 174 5.23 -24.08 15.64
N ARG A 175 4.72 -23.82 16.85
CA ARG A 175 3.72 -24.67 17.51
C ARG A 175 2.31 -24.45 16.97
N LEU A 176 1.99 -23.22 16.58
CA LEU A 176 0.64 -22.83 16.12
C LEU A 176 0.38 -23.17 14.65
N PHE A 177 1.40 -23.10 13.79
CA PHE A 177 1.25 -23.25 12.35
C PHE A 177 1.92 -24.53 11.83
N PRO A 178 1.34 -25.18 10.81
CA PRO A 178 1.88 -26.41 10.24
C PRO A 178 3.24 -26.15 9.58
N ARG A 179 4.17 -27.10 9.73
CA ARG A 179 5.59 -26.96 9.34
C ARG A 179 5.77 -26.60 7.86
N GLU A 180 4.97 -27.21 7.00
CA GLU A 180 4.93 -26.96 5.56
C GLU A 180 4.60 -25.51 5.18
N SER A 181 4.01 -24.75 6.10
CA SER A 181 3.58 -23.37 5.83
C SER A 181 4.54 -22.31 6.35
N TRP A 182 5.62 -22.71 7.03
CA TRP A 182 6.50 -21.76 7.72
C TRP A 182 7.16 -20.76 6.78
N ILE A 183 7.56 -21.20 5.59
CA ILE A 183 8.17 -20.31 4.59
C ILE A 183 7.17 -19.23 4.17
N ASP A 184 6.00 -19.63 3.68
CA ASP A 184 4.95 -18.68 3.27
C ASP A 184 4.56 -17.74 4.42
N LEU A 185 4.36 -18.31 5.61
CA LEU A 185 3.98 -17.54 6.80
C LEU A 185 5.05 -16.50 7.17
N HIS A 186 6.34 -16.85 7.08
CA HIS A 186 7.44 -15.93 7.30
C HIS A 186 7.31 -14.70 6.40
N HIS A 187 7.16 -14.91 5.09
CA HIS A 187 7.04 -13.83 4.13
C HIS A 187 5.75 -13.03 4.30
N GLN A 188 4.62 -13.71 4.54
CA GLN A 188 3.33 -13.07 4.76
C GLN A 188 3.33 -12.16 5.98
N LEU A 189 3.90 -12.61 7.10
CA LEU A 189 3.98 -11.81 8.32
C LEU A 189 4.93 -10.60 8.15
N ILE A 190 6.04 -10.75 7.43
CA ILE A 190 6.92 -9.62 7.07
C ILE A 190 6.15 -8.62 6.19
N HIS A 191 5.48 -9.09 5.14
CA HIS A 191 4.69 -8.25 4.25
C HIS A 191 3.60 -7.50 5.01
N HIS A 192 2.86 -8.20 5.88
CA HIS A 192 1.84 -7.59 6.72
C HIS A 192 2.43 -6.52 7.64
N GLY A 193 3.55 -6.84 8.32
CA GLY A 193 4.26 -5.91 9.20
C GLY A 193 4.82 -4.69 8.48
N ARG A 194 5.19 -4.80 7.20
CA ARG A 194 5.69 -3.69 6.38
C ARG A 194 4.57 -2.84 5.78
N ARG A 195 3.48 -3.47 5.32
CA ARG A 195 2.44 -2.82 4.51
C ARG A 195 1.27 -2.28 5.33
N VAL A 196 0.88 -2.97 6.41
CA VAL A 196 -0.34 -2.66 7.18
C VAL A 196 0.00 -2.39 8.64
N CYS A 197 0.72 -3.32 9.28
CA CYS A 197 0.97 -3.28 10.72
C CYS A 197 2.26 -2.52 11.06
N ASP A 198 2.39 -1.27 10.58
CA ASP A 198 3.54 -0.40 10.85
C ASP A 198 3.84 -0.26 12.35
N ALA A 199 5.11 -0.06 12.71
CA ALA A 199 5.52 0.00 14.12
C ALA A 199 4.84 1.13 14.90
N ARG A 200 4.69 2.31 14.29
CA ARG A 200 4.19 3.52 14.97
C ARG A 200 2.75 3.83 14.61
N ARG A 201 2.40 3.68 13.33
CA ARG A 201 1.06 4.00 12.81
C ARG A 201 0.46 2.82 12.04
N PRO A 202 0.14 1.70 12.70
CA PRO A 202 -0.53 0.58 12.05
C PRO A 202 -1.89 1.01 11.50
N ASP A 203 -2.17 0.62 10.27
CA ASP A 203 -3.40 0.95 9.54
C ASP A 203 -4.48 -0.10 9.82
N CYS A 204 -5.08 -0.01 11.01
CA CYS A 204 -6.06 -1.01 11.45
C CYS A 204 -7.35 -0.96 10.64
N ALA A 205 -7.73 0.19 10.09
CA ALA A 205 -8.99 0.37 9.36
C ALA A 205 -9.06 -0.51 8.10
N VAL A 206 -7.92 -0.74 7.44
CA VAL A 206 -7.81 -1.56 6.21
C VAL A 206 -7.18 -2.93 6.48
N CYS A 207 -7.00 -3.30 7.75
CA CYS A 207 -6.29 -4.52 8.11
C CYS A 207 -7.18 -5.75 7.86
N PRO A 208 -6.75 -6.72 7.01
CA PRO A 208 -7.54 -7.92 6.72
C PRO A 208 -7.67 -8.87 7.93
N LEU A 209 -6.91 -8.60 9.00
CA LEU A 209 -6.88 -9.38 10.23
C LEU A 209 -7.51 -8.64 11.42
N LEU A 210 -8.19 -7.50 11.21
CA LEU A 210 -8.65 -6.62 12.29
C LEU A 210 -9.53 -7.35 13.31
N ASP A 211 -10.54 -8.07 12.86
CA ASP A 211 -11.48 -8.87 13.65
C ASP A 211 -10.82 -10.05 14.39
N LEU A 212 -9.62 -10.43 13.97
CA LEU A 212 -8.79 -11.45 14.63
C LEU A 212 -7.70 -10.82 15.54
N CYS A 213 -7.59 -9.49 15.57
CA CYS A 213 -6.48 -8.77 16.18
C CYS A 213 -6.91 -8.08 17.49
N PRO A 214 -6.59 -8.64 18.67
CA PRO A 214 -7.00 -8.04 19.95
C PRO A 214 -6.39 -6.65 20.16
N THR A 215 -5.20 -6.38 19.61
CA THR A 215 -4.61 -5.03 19.67
C THR A 215 -5.33 -4.03 18.77
N GLY A 216 -5.76 -4.47 17.58
CA GLY A 216 -6.46 -3.61 16.61
C GLY A 216 -7.87 -3.25 17.08
N LEU A 217 -8.54 -4.19 17.74
CA LEU A 217 -9.86 -4.00 18.37
C LEU A 217 -9.81 -3.22 19.69
N GLY A 218 -8.62 -2.90 20.21
CA GLY A 218 -8.45 -2.22 21.50
C GLY A 218 -8.71 -3.11 22.73
N GLU A 219 -8.92 -4.42 22.53
CA GLU A 219 -9.07 -5.42 23.60
C GLU A 219 -7.77 -5.60 24.39
N ALA A 220 -6.61 -5.44 23.71
CA ALA A 220 -5.28 -5.48 24.30
C ALA A 220 -4.52 -4.16 24.08
N LYS A 221 -3.63 -3.83 25.03
CA LYS A 221 -2.64 -2.76 24.82
C LYS A 221 -1.67 -3.18 23.73
N ASP A 222 -1.24 -2.23 22.91
CA ASP A 222 -0.18 -2.48 21.94
C ASP A 222 1.10 -2.88 22.70
N PRO A 223 1.62 -4.11 22.52
CA PRO A 223 2.78 -4.60 23.27
C PRO A 223 4.08 -3.89 22.89
N HIS A 224 4.10 -3.14 21.79
CA HIS A 224 5.24 -2.36 21.33
C HIS A 224 5.15 -0.89 21.75
N LEU A 225 3.95 -0.29 21.69
CA LEU A 225 3.75 1.13 22.01
C LEU A 225 3.27 1.38 23.45
N GLY A 226 2.80 0.37 24.17
CA GLY A 226 2.30 0.47 25.54
C GLY A 226 0.95 1.18 25.69
N VAL A 227 0.37 1.68 24.59
CA VAL A 227 -0.91 2.40 24.56
C VAL A 227 -2.05 1.46 24.16
N LYS A 228 -3.24 1.64 24.75
CA LYS A 228 -4.47 1.13 24.13
C LYS A 228 -4.74 1.99 22.91
N ARG A 229 -4.99 1.36 21.76
CA ARG A 229 -5.45 2.12 20.60
C ARG A 229 -6.90 2.52 20.88
N ALA A 230 -7.17 3.82 20.92
CA ALA A 230 -8.54 4.32 20.90
C ALA A 230 -9.08 3.97 19.52
N ALA A 231 -9.90 2.94 19.45
CA ALA A 231 -10.58 2.61 18.22
C ALA A 231 -11.64 3.71 18.00
N ALA A 232 -11.26 4.80 17.32
CA ALA A 232 -12.18 5.45 16.40
C ALA A 232 -12.31 4.46 15.23
N VAL A 233 -13.09 3.40 15.44
CA VAL A 233 -13.63 2.58 14.38
C VAL A 233 -14.73 3.47 13.79
N PRO A 234 -14.63 3.97 12.54
CA PRO A 234 -15.86 4.19 11.80
C PRO A 234 -16.56 2.84 11.85
N GLN A 235 -17.75 2.78 12.44
CA GLN A 235 -18.58 1.59 12.39
C GLN A 235 -18.89 1.32 10.93
N LEU A 236 -18.00 0.62 10.24
CA LEU A 236 -18.35 -0.13 9.05
C LEU A 236 -19.37 -1.16 9.53
N PRO A 237 -20.60 -1.16 8.99
CA PRO A 237 -21.61 -2.11 9.43
C PRO A 237 -21.02 -3.51 9.34
N ALA A 238 -20.99 -4.19 10.49
CA ALA A 238 -20.61 -5.59 10.57
C ALA A 238 -21.47 -6.37 9.58
N LYS A 239 -20.80 -7.13 8.70
CA LYS A 239 -21.30 -7.90 7.54
C LYS A 239 -21.15 -7.22 6.16
N VAL A 240 -19.92 -6.99 5.72
CA VAL A 240 -19.57 -7.12 4.29
C VAL A 240 -18.15 -7.68 4.11
N PHE A 241 -17.84 -8.80 4.77
CA PHE A 241 -16.95 -9.78 4.15
C PHE A 241 -17.84 -10.96 3.81
N SER A 242 -18.49 -10.88 2.65
CA SER A 242 -19.14 -12.05 2.09
C SER A 242 -18.04 -13.07 1.79
N THR A 243 -18.17 -14.26 2.37
CA THR A 243 -17.39 -15.46 2.04
C THR A 243 -17.75 -16.02 0.66
N GLN A 244 -18.41 -15.24 -0.19
CA GLN A 244 -18.70 -15.62 -1.55
C GLN A 244 -17.45 -15.39 -2.40
N ALA A 245 -17.21 -16.30 -3.34
CA ALA A 245 -16.27 -16.11 -4.42
C ALA A 245 -16.47 -14.71 -5.04
N PRO A 246 -15.41 -14.05 -5.54
CA PRO A 246 -15.57 -12.80 -6.27
C PRO A 246 -16.65 -13.01 -7.34
N PRO A 247 -17.62 -12.09 -7.49
CA PRO A 247 -18.78 -12.33 -8.34
C PRO A 247 -18.32 -12.75 -9.74
N GLU A 248 -18.81 -13.88 -10.25
CA GLU A 248 -18.34 -14.43 -11.53
C GLU A 248 -18.67 -13.54 -12.74
N ALA A 249 -19.53 -12.52 -12.54
CA ALA A 249 -19.94 -11.57 -13.56
C ALA A 249 -19.09 -10.28 -13.58
N GLY A 250 -19.00 -9.68 -14.76
CA GLY A 250 -18.33 -8.40 -15.02
C GLY A 250 -16.88 -8.52 -15.50
N PRO A 251 -16.24 -7.39 -15.84
CA PRO A 251 -14.83 -7.35 -16.26
C PRO A 251 -13.90 -7.97 -15.21
N LEU A 252 -12.95 -8.81 -15.65
CA LEU A 252 -11.98 -9.49 -14.80
C LEU A 252 -10.60 -8.82 -14.83
N ARG A 253 -10.29 -8.09 -15.90
CA ARG A 253 -9.05 -7.33 -16.10
C ARG A 253 -9.35 -5.85 -16.25
N ILE A 254 -9.16 -5.09 -15.18
CA ILE A 254 -9.52 -3.68 -15.09
C ILE A 254 -8.25 -2.83 -15.08
N VAL A 255 -8.22 -1.82 -15.94
CA VAL A 255 -7.30 -0.69 -15.81
C VAL A 255 -8.10 0.49 -15.26
N SER A 256 -7.65 1.06 -14.15
CA SER A 256 -8.25 2.27 -13.59
C SER A 256 -7.31 3.46 -13.81
N LEU A 257 -7.80 4.48 -14.51
CA LEU A 257 -7.07 5.72 -14.77
C LEU A 257 -7.37 6.83 -13.75
N VAL A 258 -8.00 6.48 -12.63
CA VAL A 258 -8.54 7.41 -11.63
C VAL A 258 -8.16 6.93 -10.21
N PRO A 259 -7.45 7.72 -9.39
CA PRO A 259 -7.01 7.30 -8.05
C PRO A 259 -8.15 6.89 -7.12
N SER A 260 -9.21 7.72 -7.05
CA SER A 260 -10.35 7.46 -6.18
C SER A 260 -11.12 6.20 -6.57
N VAL A 261 -11.36 5.99 -7.87
CA VAL A 261 -11.98 4.75 -8.36
C VAL A 261 -11.09 3.54 -8.08
N THR A 262 -9.76 3.66 -8.19
CA THR A 262 -8.84 2.57 -7.89
C THR A 262 -8.95 2.13 -6.42
N GLU A 263 -9.02 3.09 -5.50
CA GLU A 263 -9.27 2.80 -4.09
C GLU A 263 -10.65 2.16 -3.86
N LEU A 264 -11.69 2.69 -4.51
CA LEU A 264 -13.05 2.14 -4.43
C LEU A 264 -13.12 0.68 -4.88
N LEU A 265 -12.44 0.33 -5.98
CA LEU A 265 -12.36 -1.05 -6.48
C LEU A 265 -11.79 -1.99 -5.41
N VAL A 266 -10.77 -1.54 -4.66
CA VAL A 266 -10.25 -2.35 -3.55
C VAL A 266 -11.24 -2.44 -2.40
N GLN A 267 -11.90 -1.33 -2.04
CA GLN A 267 -12.92 -1.33 -0.99
C GLN A 267 -14.08 -2.29 -1.31
N TRP A 268 -14.37 -2.51 -2.60
CA TRP A 268 -15.34 -3.51 -3.08
C TRP A 268 -14.77 -4.92 -3.27
N GLY A 269 -13.53 -5.18 -2.85
CA GLY A 269 -12.90 -6.50 -2.96
C GLY A 269 -12.47 -6.87 -4.38
N LEU A 270 -12.47 -5.92 -5.32
CA LEU A 270 -12.11 -6.13 -6.73
C LEU A 270 -10.61 -5.89 -7.01
N GLY A 271 -9.79 -5.76 -5.97
CA GLY A 271 -8.36 -5.47 -6.10
C GLY A 271 -7.60 -6.49 -6.95
N ALA A 272 -7.99 -7.77 -6.92
CA ALA A 272 -7.38 -8.81 -7.75
C ALA A 272 -7.68 -8.66 -9.26
N ARG A 273 -8.72 -7.88 -9.62
CA ARG A 273 -9.08 -7.59 -11.02
C ARG A 273 -8.29 -6.44 -11.60
N LEU A 274 -7.56 -5.68 -10.77
CA LEU A 274 -6.75 -4.56 -11.24
C LEU A 274 -5.48 -5.04 -11.92
N VAL A 275 -5.38 -4.79 -13.22
CA VAL A 275 -4.20 -5.13 -14.04
C VAL A 275 -3.36 -3.90 -14.41
N GLY A 276 -3.90 -2.69 -14.24
CA GLY A 276 -3.16 -1.45 -14.45
C GLY A 276 -3.75 -0.27 -13.67
N ARG A 277 -2.87 0.66 -13.29
CA ARG A 277 -3.21 1.86 -12.51
C ARG A 277 -2.35 3.06 -12.90
N THR A 278 -2.76 4.29 -12.57
CA THR A 278 -1.91 5.47 -12.79
C THR A 278 -0.80 5.59 -11.75
N ARG A 279 0.20 6.44 -11.99
CA ARG A 279 1.24 6.78 -10.99
C ARG A 279 0.72 7.43 -9.71
N TYR A 280 -0.50 7.96 -9.74
CA TYR A 280 -1.15 8.60 -8.60
C TYR A 280 -2.05 7.65 -7.79
N CYS A 281 -2.35 6.45 -8.32
CA CYS A 281 -3.07 5.41 -7.61
C CYS A 281 -2.14 4.74 -6.59
N ILE A 282 -1.96 5.40 -5.45
CA ILE A 282 -1.04 4.99 -4.39
C ILE A 282 -1.75 4.36 -3.19
N GLU A 283 -3.08 4.41 -3.16
CA GLU A 283 -3.88 3.84 -2.08
C GLU A 283 -4.80 2.71 -2.57
N PRO A 284 -4.95 1.64 -1.75
CA PRO A 284 -4.10 1.33 -0.61
C PRO A 284 -2.66 1.01 -1.05
N ARG A 285 -1.68 1.39 -0.22
CA ARG A 285 -0.22 1.32 -0.51
C ARG A 285 0.29 0.05 -1.19
N TRP A 286 -0.37 -1.10 -0.99
CA TRP A 286 0.02 -2.34 -1.62
C TRP A 286 -0.18 -2.33 -3.15
N ILE A 287 -1.17 -1.60 -3.67
CA ILE A 287 -1.42 -1.47 -5.12
C ILE A 287 -0.22 -0.88 -5.84
N ARG A 288 0.42 0.13 -5.25
CA ARG A 288 1.59 0.80 -5.84
C ARG A 288 2.67 -0.18 -6.31
N ASN A 289 2.85 -1.27 -5.57
CA ASN A 289 3.92 -2.24 -5.78
C ASN A 289 3.46 -3.54 -6.44
N SER A 290 2.16 -3.74 -6.63
CA SER A 290 1.60 -5.01 -7.14
C SER A 290 0.84 -4.84 -8.45
N VAL A 291 0.25 -3.66 -8.68
CA VAL A 291 -0.48 -3.36 -9.92
C VAL A 291 0.42 -2.50 -10.84
N PRO A 292 0.65 -2.95 -12.09
CA PRO A 292 1.45 -2.21 -13.08
C PRO A 292 1.01 -0.75 -13.27
N MET A 293 1.98 0.15 -13.40
CA MET A 293 1.75 1.56 -13.67
C MET A 293 1.55 1.82 -15.17
N VAL A 294 0.50 2.52 -15.57
CA VAL A 294 0.20 2.83 -16.98
C VAL A 294 0.26 4.34 -17.30
N GLY A 295 1.22 5.06 -16.71
CA GLY A 295 1.34 6.50 -16.89
C GLY A 295 0.51 7.31 -15.89
N GLY A 296 0.02 8.48 -16.30
CA GLY A 296 -0.73 9.41 -15.45
C GLY A 296 -2.23 9.40 -15.74
N THR A 297 -2.98 10.26 -15.04
CA THR A 297 -4.41 10.49 -15.32
C THR A 297 -4.58 11.23 -16.65
N LYS A 298 -3.71 12.21 -16.95
CA LYS A 298 -3.76 13.04 -18.16
C LYS A 298 -3.02 12.47 -19.37
N ASP A 299 -2.02 11.65 -19.09
CA ASP A 299 -1.03 11.10 -20.01
C ASP A 299 -0.83 9.60 -19.76
N PRO A 300 -1.88 8.77 -19.95
CA PRO A 300 -1.75 7.33 -19.85
C PRO A 300 -0.92 6.77 -21.00
N ASP A 301 -0.15 5.71 -20.72
CA ASP A 301 0.61 4.96 -21.70
C ASP A 301 -0.30 3.93 -22.39
N LEU A 302 -0.82 4.30 -23.56
CA LEU A 302 -1.82 3.51 -24.28
C LEU A 302 -1.29 2.18 -24.81
N ASP A 303 -0.01 2.10 -25.19
CA ASP A 303 0.61 0.85 -25.61
C ASP A 303 0.69 -0.11 -24.44
N ARG A 304 1.13 0.38 -23.27
CA ARG A 304 1.14 -0.43 -22.05
C ARG A 304 -0.25 -0.85 -21.59
N ILE A 305 -1.26 0.00 -21.76
CA ILE A 305 -2.66 -0.38 -21.48
C ILE A 305 -3.10 -1.50 -22.42
N ARG A 306 -2.82 -1.40 -23.72
CA ARG A 306 -3.13 -2.44 -24.70
C ARG A 306 -2.47 -3.77 -24.36
N ASP A 307 -1.19 -3.74 -23.99
CA ASP A 307 -0.41 -4.95 -23.66
C ASP A 307 -0.93 -5.68 -22.41
N LEU A 308 -1.63 -4.95 -21.52
CA LEU A 308 -2.29 -5.54 -20.36
C LEU A 308 -3.62 -6.22 -20.72
N ALA A 309 -4.11 -6.10 -21.94
CA ALA A 309 -5.37 -6.69 -22.43
C ALA A 309 -6.53 -6.54 -21.41
N PRO A 310 -6.95 -5.31 -21.08
CA PRO A 310 -8.06 -5.09 -20.15
C PRO A 310 -9.41 -5.39 -20.79
N ASP A 311 -10.32 -5.93 -19.97
CA ASP A 311 -11.75 -6.07 -20.28
C ASP A 311 -12.50 -4.74 -20.10
N LEU A 312 -11.92 -3.83 -19.31
CA LEU A 312 -12.45 -2.49 -19.07
C LEU A 312 -11.36 -1.51 -18.64
N VAL A 313 -11.34 -0.34 -19.27
CA VAL A 313 -10.61 0.84 -18.80
C VAL A 313 -11.58 1.84 -18.18
N ILE A 314 -11.35 2.26 -16.95
CA ILE A 314 -12.21 3.22 -16.25
C ILE A 314 -11.56 4.60 -16.24
N LEU A 315 -12.33 5.58 -16.70
CA LEU A 315 -11.98 6.99 -16.80
C LEU A 315 -12.93 7.83 -15.94
N GLU A 316 -12.54 9.07 -15.67
CA GLU A 316 -13.42 10.15 -15.26
C GLU A 316 -13.18 11.37 -16.16
N ARG A 317 -14.27 12.07 -16.51
CA ARG A 317 -14.33 13.10 -17.56
C ARG A 317 -13.42 14.31 -17.30
N ASP A 318 -13.36 14.78 -16.05
CA ASP A 318 -12.51 15.90 -15.63
C ASP A 318 -11.05 15.46 -15.43
N GLU A 319 -10.78 14.20 -15.08
CA GLU A 319 -9.43 13.67 -14.84
C GLU A 319 -8.73 13.16 -16.10
N ASN A 320 -9.45 12.59 -17.06
CA ASN A 320 -8.88 11.99 -18.26
C ASN A 320 -9.28 12.78 -19.53
N PRO A 321 -8.33 13.21 -20.38
CA PRO A 321 -8.65 13.97 -21.59
C PRO A 321 -9.52 13.17 -22.56
N LYS A 322 -10.41 13.86 -23.29
CA LYS A 322 -11.26 13.24 -24.32
C LYS A 322 -10.47 12.40 -25.35
N ALA A 323 -9.28 12.88 -25.72
CA ALA A 323 -8.37 12.19 -26.64
C ALA A 323 -7.98 10.79 -26.15
N VAL A 324 -7.92 10.55 -24.83
CA VAL A 324 -7.64 9.22 -24.28
C VAL A 324 -8.79 8.26 -24.59
N ALA A 325 -10.05 8.68 -24.37
CA ALA A 325 -11.22 7.85 -24.67
C ALA A 325 -11.36 7.56 -26.18
N GLU A 326 -11.07 8.56 -27.02
CA GLU A 326 -11.04 8.41 -28.48
C GLU A 326 -9.94 7.42 -28.93
N ALA A 327 -8.77 7.49 -28.31
CA ALA A 327 -7.67 6.56 -28.60
C ALA A 327 -7.97 5.13 -28.13
N LEU A 328 -8.56 4.94 -26.94
CA LEU A 328 -9.02 3.62 -26.46
C LEU A 328 -10.06 3.01 -27.41
N THR A 329 -10.97 3.83 -27.93
CA THR A 329 -11.96 3.42 -28.94
C THR A 329 -11.28 2.95 -30.23
N THR A 330 -10.30 3.72 -30.73
CA THR A 330 -9.50 3.36 -31.92
C THR A 330 -8.74 2.04 -31.72
N LEU A 331 -8.25 1.79 -30.50
CA LEU A 331 -7.55 0.55 -30.12
C LEU A 331 -8.50 -0.64 -29.88
N GLY A 332 -9.82 -0.43 -29.95
CA GLY A 332 -10.82 -1.48 -29.66
C GLY A 332 -10.87 -1.90 -28.20
N LEU A 333 -10.33 -1.09 -27.27
CA LEU A 333 -10.33 -1.40 -25.85
C LEU A 333 -11.63 -0.90 -25.20
N PRO A 334 -12.41 -1.77 -24.53
CA PRO A 334 -13.63 -1.35 -23.85
C PRO A 334 -13.32 -0.35 -22.73
N TRP A 335 -14.06 0.74 -22.68
CA TRP A 335 -13.90 1.76 -21.66
C TRP A 335 -15.23 2.28 -21.13
N MET A 336 -15.19 2.87 -19.94
CA MET A 336 -16.29 3.67 -19.41
C MET A 336 -15.72 4.95 -18.79
N ALA A 337 -16.46 6.06 -18.92
CA ALA A 337 -16.13 7.30 -18.23
C ALA A 337 -17.24 7.63 -17.24
N LEU A 338 -16.85 7.94 -16.01
CA LEU A 338 -17.71 8.56 -15.01
C LEU A 338 -17.73 10.08 -15.25
N GLU A 339 -18.82 10.71 -14.84
CA GLU A 339 -18.96 12.17 -14.84
C GLU A 339 -19.41 12.59 -13.44
N ILE A 340 -18.48 13.16 -12.67
CA ILE A 340 -18.72 13.46 -11.26
C ILE A 340 -18.55 14.95 -11.01
N ARG A 341 -19.65 15.69 -10.89
CA ARG A 341 -19.63 17.12 -10.57
C ARG A 341 -20.24 17.44 -9.21
N THR A 342 -21.03 16.53 -8.66
CA THR A 342 -21.75 16.72 -7.41
C THR A 342 -21.65 15.47 -6.53
N VAL A 343 -22.00 15.62 -5.26
CA VAL A 343 -22.15 14.46 -4.35
C VAL A 343 -23.26 13.54 -4.83
N LYS A 344 -24.30 14.09 -5.50
CA LYS A 344 -25.36 13.29 -6.12
C LYS A 344 -24.86 12.49 -7.33
N ASP A 345 -23.92 13.03 -8.10
CA ASP A 345 -23.30 12.27 -9.20
C ASP A 345 -22.46 11.11 -8.66
N CYS A 346 -21.90 11.22 -7.45
CA CYS A 346 -21.26 10.08 -6.81
C CYS A 346 -22.24 8.92 -6.59
N ILE A 347 -23.46 9.21 -6.14
CA ILE A 347 -24.52 8.19 -5.95
C ILE A 347 -24.83 7.49 -7.28
N ALA A 348 -25.03 8.26 -8.35
CA ALA A 348 -25.29 7.71 -9.69
C ALA A 348 -24.08 6.91 -10.23
N GLY A 349 -22.86 7.45 -10.05
CA GLY A 349 -21.61 6.84 -10.45
C GLY A 349 -21.33 5.52 -9.73
N LEU A 350 -21.63 5.42 -8.43
CA LEU A 350 -21.55 4.18 -7.66
C LEU A 350 -22.45 3.11 -8.29
N ARG A 351 -23.72 3.42 -8.53
CA ARG A 351 -24.69 2.48 -9.14
C ARG A 351 -24.27 2.05 -10.54
N GLN A 352 -23.87 3.00 -11.39
CA GLN A 352 -23.39 2.73 -12.75
C GLN A 352 -22.16 1.82 -12.74
N LEU A 353 -21.17 2.15 -11.90
CA LEU A 353 -19.93 1.40 -11.80
C LEU A 353 -20.19 0.00 -11.22
N GLY A 354 -21.00 -0.12 -10.18
CA GLY A 354 -21.36 -1.41 -9.57
C GLY A 354 -22.08 -2.34 -10.53
N GLY A 355 -23.06 -1.82 -11.29
CA GLY A 355 -23.74 -2.58 -12.32
C GLY A 355 -22.78 -3.08 -13.41
N ARG A 356 -21.84 -2.22 -13.85
CA ARG A 356 -20.83 -2.61 -14.86
C ARG A 356 -19.83 -3.65 -14.33
N LEU A 357 -19.49 -3.59 -13.05
CA LEU A 357 -18.49 -4.45 -12.41
C LEU A 357 -19.06 -5.76 -11.85
N GLY A 358 -20.37 -5.96 -11.90
CA GLY A 358 -21.02 -7.14 -11.33
C GLY A 358 -21.09 -7.13 -9.81
N VAL A 359 -21.12 -5.95 -9.19
CA VAL A 359 -21.29 -5.76 -7.73
C VAL A 359 -22.44 -4.79 -7.38
N PRO A 360 -23.65 -4.96 -7.96
CA PRO A 360 -24.74 -4.01 -7.79
C PRO A 360 -25.16 -3.86 -6.32
N GLU A 361 -25.11 -4.91 -5.50
CA GLU A 361 -25.49 -4.85 -4.09
C GLU A 361 -24.51 -4.00 -3.25
N LEU A 362 -23.21 -4.13 -3.51
CA LEU A 362 -22.18 -3.32 -2.84
C LEU A 362 -22.30 -1.84 -3.21
N ALA A 363 -22.57 -1.57 -4.49
CA ALA A 363 -22.77 -0.23 -4.98
C ALA A 363 -24.04 0.40 -4.40
N GLU A 364 -25.15 -0.34 -4.37
CA GLU A 364 -26.42 0.16 -3.83
C GLU A 364 -26.31 0.43 -2.33
N ALA A 365 -25.67 -0.46 -1.56
CA ALA A 365 -25.46 -0.24 -0.14
C ALA A 365 -24.72 1.08 0.15
N ARG A 366 -23.69 1.38 -0.64
CA ARG A 366 -22.92 2.62 -0.49
C ARG A 366 -23.68 3.85 -1.01
N ALA A 367 -24.37 3.72 -2.13
CA ALA A 367 -25.21 4.77 -2.68
C ALA A 367 -26.30 5.20 -1.68
N ALA A 368 -26.98 4.24 -1.06
CA ALA A 368 -28.00 4.47 -0.05
C ALA A 368 -27.44 5.16 1.22
N GLN A 369 -26.24 4.78 1.67
CA GLN A 369 -25.56 5.46 2.79
C GLN A 369 -25.29 6.93 2.47
N LEU A 370 -24.84 7.23 1.25
CA LEU A 370 -24.58 8.59 0.83
C LEU A 370 -25.89 9.39 0.66
N GLU A 371 -26.95 8.77 0.17
CA GLU A 371 -28.30 9.36 0.10
C GLU A 371 -28.83 9.74 1.49
N ASP A 372 -28.75 8.83 2.46
CA ASP A 372 -29.15 9.07 3.86
C ASP A 372 -28.37 10.25 4.45
N ARG A 373 -27.05 10.26 4.24
CA ARG A 373 -26.21 11.36 4.69
C ARG A 373 -26.63 12.70 4.12
N LEU A 374 -27.18 12.78 2.90
CA LEU A 374 -27.60 14.05 2.29
C LEU A 374 -28.95 14.57 2.80
N GLN A 375 -29.73 13.77 3.54
CA GLN A 375 -31.03 14.19 4.06
C GLN A 375 -30.91 15.26 5.15
N GLY A 376 -31.86 16.21 5.18
CA GLY A 376 -32.00 17.18 6.26
C GLY A 376 -30.93 18.28 6.36
N ARG A 377 -29.99 18.38 5.41
CA ARG A 377 -28.87 19.32 5.52
C ARG A 377 -29.23 20.77 5.19
N ARG A 378 -28.88 21.70 6.09
CA ARG A 378 -28.88 23.16 5.84
C ARG A 378 -27.65 23.56 5.00
N ARG A 379 -27.88 24.27 3.90
CA ARG A 379 -26.89 24.49 2.81
C ARG A 379 -26.25 25.87 2.77
N LYS A 380 -26.38 26.68 3.83
CA LYS A 380 -25.86 28.05 3.85
C LYS A 380 -24.95 28.27 5.06
N GLY A 381 -23.72 28.66 4.78
CA GLY A 381 -22.71 29.01 5.79
C GLY A 381 -21.63 29.89 5.18
N PRO A 382 -20.47 30.01 5.84
CA PRO A 382 -19.44 30.98 5.44
C PRO A 382 -18.90 30.72 4.04
N ARG A 383 -18.48 31.80 3.38
CA ARG A 383 -17.87 31.78 2.03
C ARG A 383 -16.55 31.02 2.06
N ALA A 384 -16.46 29.92 1.35
CA ALA A 384 -15.33 29.00 1.39
C ALA A 384 -14.65 28.87 0.03
N LEU A 385 -13.33 28.96 0.03
CA LEU A 385 -12.47 28.76 -1.13
C LEU A 385 -11.60 27.52 -0.90
N ALA A 386 -11.60 26.56 -1.83
CA ALA A 386 -10.71 25.40 -1.77
C ALA A 386 -9.58 25.56 -2.79
N MET A 387 -8.35 25.70 -2.31
CA MET A 387 -7.17 25.85 -3.18
C MET A 387 -6.73 24.49 -3.73
N ILE A 388 -6.29 24.45 -4.99
CA ILE A 388 -5.85 23.21 -5.65
C ILE A 388 -4.45 23.29 -6.25
N TRP A 389 -3.92 24.51 -6.46
CA TRP A 389 -2.58 24.74 -7.00
C TRP A 389 -1.98 26.06 -6.50
N LYS A 390 -0.64 26.17 -6.54
CA LYS A 390 0.14 27.38 -6.28
C LYS A 390 1.15 27.58 -7.41
N ASP A 391 1.33 28.84 -7.78
CA ASP A 391 2.17 29.32 -8.89
C ASP A 391 1.63 28.92 -10.28
N PRO A 392 0.55 29.59 -10.76
CA PRO A 392 -0.24 30.63 -10.08
C PRO A 392 -1.26 30.03 -9.10
N TRP A 393 -1.93 30.86 -8.29
CA TRP A 393 -3.00 30.38 -7.42
C TRP A 393 -4.14 29.80 -8.27
N MET A 394 -4.62 28.60 -7.92
CA MET A 394 -5.82 28.03 -8.49
C MET A 394 -6.73 27.48 -7.41
N SER A 395 -8.03 27.56 -7.63
CA SER A 395 -9.05 27.02 -6.73
C SER A 395 -10.00 26.07 -7.44
N SER A 396 -10.77 25.33 -6.65
CA SER A 396 -11.92 24.58 -7.12
C SER A 396 -13.19 25.40 -6.86
N GLY A 397 -13.91 25.74 -7.91
CA GLY A 397 -15.06 26.63 -7.85
C GLY A 397 -16.40 25.92 -7.64
N PRO A 398 -17.52 26.66 -7.67
CA PRO A 398 -18.84 26.16 -7.25
C PRO A 398 -19.44 25.05 -8.11
N ASP A 399 -19.03 24.93 -9.38
CA ASP A 399 -19.46 23.91 -10.35
C ASP A 399 -18.44 22.76 -10.48
N THR A 400 -18.05 22.24 -9.32
CA THR A 400 -17.14 21.09 -9.19
C THR A 400 -17.61 20.19 -8.06
N TYR A 401 -17.10 18.95 -8.04
CA TYR A 401 -17.35 18.03 -6.94
C TYR A 401 -16.99 18.64 -5.57
N VAL A 402 -15.82 19.28 -5.46
CA VAL A 402 -15.39 19.94 -4.22
C VAL A 402 -16.33 21.09 -3.86
N GLY A 403 -16.73 21.91 -4.86
CA GLY A 403 -17.70 22.98 -4.65
C GLY A 403 -19.02 22.46 -4.10
N ASP A 404 -19.59 21.40 -4.68
CA ASP A 404 -20.81 20.79 -4.17
C ASP A 404 -20.60 20.13 -2.80
N LEU A 405 -19.48 19.44 -2.57
CA LEU A 405 -19.12 18.87 -1.28
C LEU A 405 -19.12 19.92 -0.17
N LEU A 406 -18.51 21.09 -0.42
CA LEU A 406 -18.54 22.23 0.49
C LEU A 406 -19.96 22.69 0.78
N ARG A 407 -20.80 22.78 -0.26
CA ARG A 407 -22.22 23.14 -0.15
C ARG A 407 -23.01 22.14 0.69
N GLN A 408 -22.79 20.84 0.50
CA GLN A 408 -23.42 19.79 1.30
C GLN A 408 -22.89 19.74 2.73
N GLY A 409 -21.63 20.14 2.96
CA GLY A 409 -21.06 20.30 4.30
C GLY A 409 -21.53 21.58 5.03
N GLY A 410 -22.25 22.47 4.34
CA GLY A 410 -22.81 23.70 4.92
C GLY A 410 -21.92 24.93 4.80
N LEU A 411 -20.95 24.92 3.89
CA LEU A 411 -20.18 26.10 3.47
C LEU A 411 -20.73 26.65 2.15
N THR A 412 -20.38 27.89 1.80
CA THR A 412 -20.76 28.49 0.51
C THR A 412 -19.54 28.51 -0.40
N PRO A 413 -19.40 27.59 -1.38
CA PRO A 413 -18.25 27.59 -2.29
C PRO A 413 -18.24 28.89 -3.13
N ILE A 414 -17.05 29.47 -3.34
CA ILE A 414 -16.86 30.69 -4.13
C ILE A 414 -15.78 30.49 -5.20
N GLY A 415 -15.90 31.22 -6.31
CA GLY A 415 -14.96 31.18 -7.43
C GLY A 415 -15.67 31.54 -8.74
N PRO A 416 -14.98 32.18 -9.70
CA PRO A 416 -15.61 32.65 -10.94
C PRO A 416 -15.91 31.55 -11.97
N ASP A 417 -15.23 30.40 -11.91
CA ASP A 417 -15.39 29.28 -12.85
C ASP A 417 -15.07 27.94 -12.12
N ARG A 418 -15.00 26.81 -12.83
CA ARG A 418 -14.73 25.47 -12.27
C ARG A 418 -13.33 25.35 -11.66
N TYR A 419 -12.29 25.74 -12.40
CA TYR A 419 -10.89 25.66 -11.95
C TYR A 419 -10.11 26.95 -12.27
N PRO A 420 -10.53 28.11 -11.71
CA PRO A 420 -9.98 29.40 -12.08
C PRO A 420 -8.55 29.56 -11.58
N VAL A 421 -7.71 30.13 -12.44
CA VAL A 421 -6.47 30.80 -12.00
C VAL A 421 -6.89 32.12 -11.37
N LEU A 422 -6.41 32.38 -10.16
CA LEU A 422 -6.75 33.56 -9.39
C LEU A 422 -5.53 34.47 -9.28
N SER A 423 -5.67 35.69 -9.74
CA SER A 423 -4.73 36.75 -9.39
C SER A 423 -4.87 37.12 -7.91
N GLU A 424 -3.94 37.95 -7.46
CA GLU A 424 -3.98 38.56 -6.15
C GLU A 424 -5.26 39.38 -5.91
N GLU A 425 -5.69 40.13 -6.92
CA GLU A 425 -6.91 40.95 -6.88
C GLU A 425 -8.17 40.07 -6.88
N ASP A 426 -8.18 38.98 -7.65
CA ASP A 426 -9.30 38.02 -7.65
C ASP A 426 -9.50 37.40 -6.26
N LEU A 427 -8.41 36.99 -5.60
CA LEU A 427 -8.47 36.40 -4.26
C LEU A 427 -9.07 37.36 -3.23
N GLU A 428 -8.74 38.64 -3.32
CA GLU A 428 -9.28 39.68 -2.43
C GLU A 428 -10.75 39.98 -2.74
N GLY A 429 -11.09 40.14 -4.02
CA GLY A 429 -12.46 40.40 -4.47
C GLY A 429 -13.44 39.27 -4.12
N LEU A 430 -12.95 38.02 -4.01
CA LEU A 430 -13.76 36.89 -3.56
C LEU A 430 -14.16 36.98 -2.08
N ALA A 431 -13.44 37.73 -1.25
CA ALA A 431 -13.68 37.89 0.18
C ALA A 431 -13.97 36.55 0.90
N PRO A 432 -13.02 35.58 0.89
CA PRO A 432 -13.21 34.30 1.56
C PRO A 432 -13.28 34.46 3.08
N GLN A 433 -14.20 33.72 3.71
CA GLN A 433 -14.28 33.60 5.16
C GLN A 433 -13.59 32.31 5.65
N VAL A 434 -13.55 31.29 4.80
CA VAL A 434 -12.85 30.02 5.01
C VAL A 434 -11.98 29.73 3.79
N ILE A 435 -10.73 29.32 4.01
CA ILE A 435 -9.83 28.87 2.94
C ILE A 435 -9.30 27.48 3.29
N LEU A 436 -9.52 26.52 2.39
CA LEU A 436 -9.02 25.16 2.54
C LEU A 436 -7.77 24.96 1.69
N LEU A 437 -6.75 24.43 2.35
CA LEU A 437 -5.44 24.12 1.78
C LEU A 437 -5.21 22.61 1.89
N PRO A 438 -5.61 21.82 0.88
CA PRO A 438 -5.51 20.38 0.94
C PRO A 438 -4.05 19.89 0.81
N THR A 439 -3.77 18.69 1.32
CA THR A 439 -2.44 18.07 1.18
C THR A 439 -2.14 17.52 -0.22
N GLU A 440 -3.16 17.45 -1.08
CA GLU A 440 -3.09 17.08 -2.51
C GLU A 440 -4.33 17.63 -3.25
N PRO A 441 -4.32 17.78 -4.60
CA PRO A 441 -3.28 17.35 -5.54
C PRO A 441 -1.99 18.18 -5.41
N TYR A 442 -2.09 19.44 -5.02
CA TYR A 442 -0.94 20.25 -4.63
C TYR A 442 -0.68 20.14 -3.12
N ARG A 443 0.59 19.97 -2.73
CA ARG A 443 0.97 19.77 -1.33
C ARG A 443 1.06 21.09 -0.58
N PHE A 444 -0.09 21.65 -0.20
CA PHE A 444 -0.10 22.83 0.66
C PHE A 444 0.50 22.51 2.04
N ASN A 445 1.11 23.51 2.65
CA ASN A 445 1.82 23.37 3.92
C ASN A 445 1.69 24.65 4.76
N ARG A 446 2.27 24.63 5.97
CA ARG A 446 2.17 25.74 6.93
C ARG A 446 2.72 27.08 6.42
N ARG A 447 3.63 27.08 5.44
CA ARG A 447 4.11 28.32 4.81
C ARG A 447 3.02 28.97 3.98
N HIS A 448 2.33 28.20 3.13
CA HIS A 448 1.20 28.70 2.34
C HIS A 448 0.03 29.14 3.23
N GLN A 449 -0.22 28.40 4.32
CA GLN A 449 -1.19 28.80 5.32
C GLN A 449 -0.84 30.15 5.95
N ALA A 450 0.42 30.34 6.36
CA ALA A 450 0.88 31.61 6.93
C ALA A 450 0.86 32.76 5.92
N GLU A 451 1.18 32.50 4.66
CA GLU A 451 1.09 33.46 3.55
C GLU A 451 -0.35 33.97 3.39
N LEU A 452 -1.31 33.07 3.27
CA LEU A 452 -2.73 33.44 3.18
C LEU A 452 -3.26 34.03 4.48
N GLN A 453 -2.74 33.63 5.66
CA GLN A 453 -3.17 34.17 6.95
C GLN A 453 -2.78 35.63 7.11
N LYS A 454 -1.59 36.01 6.63
CA LYS A 454 -1.17 37.43 6.59
C LYS A 454 -2.08 38.26 5.69
N ARG A 455 -2.51 37.69 4.57
CA ARG A 455 -3.37 38.37 3.59
C ARG A 455 -4.82 38.47 4.05
N PHE A 456 -5.34 37.42 4.70
CA PHE A 456 -6.71 37.35 5.19
C PHE A 456 -6.73 37.14 6.72
N PRO A 457 -6.42 38.17 7.53
CA PRO A 457 -6.29 38.02 8.99
C PRO A 457 -7.56 37.54 9.70
N ARG A 458 -8.73 37.72 9.08
CA ARG A 458 -10.04 37.34 9.62
C ARG A 458 -10.59 36.02 9.04
N ALA A 459 -9.97 35.48 7.98
CA ALA A 459 -10.41 34.22 7.40
C ALA A 459 -9.84 33.04 8.21
N LEU A 460 -10.63 31.97 8.30
CA LEU A 460 -10.19 30.70 8.85
C LEU A 460 -9.48 29.90 7.75
N ILE A 461 -8.21 29.56 7.98
CA ILE A 461 -7.39 28.89 6.96
C ILE A 461 -6.97 27.52 7.48
N HIS A 462 -7.45 26.47 6.82
CA HIS A 462 -7.26 25.10 7.27
C HIS A 462 -6.36 24.32 6.33
N LEU A 463 -5.33 23.68 6.89
CA LEU A 463 -4.66 22.57 6.22
C LEU A 463 -5.51 21.32 6.41
N VAL A 464 -5.94 20.71 5.31
CA VAL A 464 -6.92 19.60 5.34
C VAL A 464 -6.41 18.39 4.58
N ASP A 465 -6.97 17.22 4.89
CA ASP A 465 -6.72 15.99 4.13
C ASP A 465 -7.23 16.16 2.69
N GLY A 466 -6.29 16.21 1.74
CA GLY A 466 -6.63 16.41 0.33
C GLY A 466 -7.33 15.22 -0.30
N GLN A 467 -7.02 13.99 0.12
CA GLN A 467 -7.72 12.79 -0.33
C GLN A 467 -9.18 12.85 0.11
N ALA A 468 -9.45 13.18 1.38
CA ALA A 468 -10.83 13.30 1.85
C ALA A 468 -11.61 14.42 1.13
N LEU A 469 -10.96 15.55 0.84
CA LEU A 469 -11.61 16.68 0.17
C LEU A 469 -11.85 16.43 -1.33
N THR A 470 -10.91 15.79 -2.03
CA THR A 470 -10.88 15.77 -3.50
C THR A 470 -11.22 14.41 -4.13
N TRP A 471 -11.11 13.30 -3.39
CA TRP A 471 -11.41 11.97 -3.93
C TRP A 471 -12.90 11.67 -3.82
N TYR A 472 -13.60 11.85 -4.93
CA TYR A 472 -15.00 11.48 -5.09
C TYR A 472 -15.19 9.95 -5.10
N LEU A 473 -16.40 9.49 -4.78
CA LEU A 473 -16.77 8.09 -4.60
C LEU A 473 -16.09 7.44 -3.38
N SER A 474 -14.79 7.11 -3.45
CA SER A 474 -14.13 6.28 -2.42
C SER A 474 -14.04 6.93 -1.04
N ARG A 475 -14.11 8.27 -0.97
CA ARG A 475 -13.97 9.04 0.27
C ARG A 475 -15.00 10.16 0.42
N THR A 476 -16.08 10.15 -0.34
CA THR A 476 -17.09 11.22 -0.30
C THR A 476 -17.70 11.40 1.09
N GLU A 477 -17.93 10.30 1.81
CA GLU A 477 -18.38 10.30 3.20
C GLU A 477 -17.39 11.03 4.12
N ALA A 478 -16.09 10.70 4.01
CA ALA A 478 -15.03 11.34 4.78
C ALA A 478 -14.87 12.82 4.43
N GLY A 479 -15.04 13.20 3.17
CA GLY A 479 -15.07 14.60 2.75
C GLY A 479 -16.23 15.38 3.36
N LEU A 480 -17.42 14.77 3.40
CA LEU A 480 -18.59 15.36 4.07
C LEU A 480 -18.35 15.54 5.58
N ASP A 481 -17.68 14.58 6.24
CA ASP A 481 -17.34 14.69 7.67
C ASP A 481 -16.32 15.80 7.90
N LEU A 482 -15.26 15.84 7.09
CA LEU A 482 -14.24 16.88 7.13
C LEU A 482 -14.86 18.28 7.02
N VAL A 483 -15.77 18.51 6.09
CA VAL A 483 -16.39 19.84 5.94
C VAL A 483 -17.33 20.17 7.10
N GLN A 484 -18.03 19.18 7.66
CA GLN A 484 -18.88 19.39 8.84
C GLN A 484 -18.06 19.79 10.07
N ASP A 485 -16.92 19.13 10.30
CA ASP A 485 -16.05 19.40 11.43
C ASP A 485 -15.45 20.81 11.38
N LEU A 486 -15.29 21.38 10.18
CA LEU A 486 -14.84 22.76 10.00
C LEU A 486 -15.88 23.82 10.39
N ARG A 487 -17.13 23.43 10.68
CA ARG A 487 -18.18 24.33 11.19
C ARG A 487 -18.25 24.38 12.72
N ALA A 488 -17.72 23.38 13.40
CA ALA A 488 -17.66 23.31 14.85
C ALA A 488 -16.50 24.17 15.38
#